data_AF-A0A087SGN5-F1
#
_entry.id   AF-A0A087SGN5-F1
#
_cell.length_a   1.000
_cell.length_b   1.000
_cell.length_c   1.000
_cell.angle_alpha   90.00
_cell.angle_beta   90.00
_cell.angle_gamma   90.00
#
_symmetry.space_group_name_H-M   'P 1'
#
loop_
_entity.id
_entity.type
_entity.pdbx_description
1 polymer ?
#
loop_
_entity_poly.entity_id
_entity_poly.type
_entity_poly.pdbx_seq_one_letter_code
_entity_poly.pdbx_strand_id
1 'polypeptide(L)'
;MQANQTIFVVPDMSYNSTLRIVTVEPGGLTATHTDKLRILVNFGQHARELVTSEIALGLLRVLADPARELLTLLERRRVGSPIPMLELLAKSVWKVIPLENSRGRAVVEAGRFCERRNGRGVDTNRNWGVDWGKKEPDYDPNEEFPGTKAFSEPEANLVREAAVLFQPHIWINVHSGMEALFMPFDHKVGAPGGGGAAASNATLAMLAGVNKEVFGGRCVVGPGGKSVGYLAHGTATDYMHGILKVPVSLTWEVFGDESAAYEDCYRMFNPTTREGLEAVVDSWTAAFFALLSRVPDHMGMPRQFWSPQLAAQVAAVRARDGLGLTRPAVLGSWGLAPWMGASLAVVAFFVVLFRRRGRSRATHAAQ
;
A
#
# COMPACT_ATOMS: atom_id res chain seq x y z
N MET A 1 9.92 -12.95 -12.93
CA MET A 1 9.55 -11.57 -12.54
C MET A 1 10.85 -10.81 -12.27
N GLN A 2 11.01 -9.58 -12.78
CA GLN A 2 12.18 -8.75 -12.52
C GLN A 2 11.73 -7.61 -11.61
N ALA A 3 12.22 -7.58 -10.36
CA ALA A 3 12.10 -6.42 -9.49
C ALA A 3 13.39 -5.61 -9.64
N ASN A 4 13.28 -4.32 -9.92
CA ASN A 4 14.45 -3.45 -9.96
C ASN A 4 14.50 -2.60 -8.67
N GLN A 5 15.66 -2.60 -8.02
CA GLN A 5 15.92 -1.78 -6.85
C GLN A 5 16.65 -0.53 -7.28
N THR A 6 16.15 0.64 -6.88
CA THR A 6 16.87 1.91 -7.04
C THR A 6 17.20 2.46 -5.66
N ILE A 7 18.45 2.87 -5.49
CA ILE A 7 18.95 3.47 -4.25
C ILE A 7 19.30 4.92 -4.54
N PHE A 8 18.66 5.84 -3.83
CA PHE A 8 19.02 7.25 -3.85
C PHE A 8 19.83 7.59 -2.60
N VAL A 9 20.93 8.33 -2.78
CA VAL A 9 21.79 8.83 -1.70
C VAL A 9 21.96 10.33 -1.87
N VAL A 10 21.58 11.10 -0.86
CA VAL A 10 21.90 12.53 -0.78
C VAL A 10 22.90 12.71 0.36
N PRO A 11 24.17 13.03 0.07
CA PRO A 11 25.16 13.33 1.09
C PRO A 11 24.99 14.76 1.61
N ASP A 12 24.80 14.91 2.92
CA ASP A 12 25.23 16.08 3.68
C ASP A 12 26.54 15.69 4.39
N MET A 13 27.53 16.60 4.45
CA MET A 13 28.93 16.26 4.77
C MET A 13 29.12 15.59 6.14
N SER A 14 28.12 15.64 7.03
CA SER A 14 28.12 14.97 8.34
C SER A 14 26.94 14.00 8.60
N TYR A 15 26.00 13.83 7.66
CA TYR A 15 24.84 12.95 7.82
C TYR A 15 24.31 12.49 6.47
N ASN A 16 24.11 11.18 6.31
CA ASN A 16 23.51 10.63 5.10
C ASN A 16 22.32 9.73 5.44
N SER A 17 21.36 9.73 4.51
CA SER A 17 20.24 8.81 4.49
C SER A 17 20.16 8.15 3.13
N THR A 18 19.62 6.93 3.13
CA THR A 18 19.53 6.09 1.94
C THR A 18 18.08 5.67 1.78
N LEU A 19 17.48 6.02 0.64
CA LEU A 19 16.12 5.64 0.32
C LEU A 19 16.13 4.43 -0.62
N ARG A 20 15.63 3.29 -0.12
CA ARG A 20 15.43 2.09 -0.94
C ARG A 20 14.04 2.13 -1.57
N ILE A 21 13.98 2.02 -2.89
CA ILE A 21 12.71 1.95 -3.63
C ILE A 21 12.65 0.63 -4.38
N VAL A 22 11.64 -0.17 -4.08
CA VAL A 22 11.33 -1.40 -4.83
C VAL A 22 10.31 -1.03 -5.91
N THR A 23 10.70 -1.16 -7.18
CA THR A 23 9.77 -0.97 -8.31
C THR A 23 9.19 -2.33 -8.70
N VAL A 24 7.86 -2.45 -8.65
CA VAL A 24 7.13 -3.66 -9.02
C VAL A 24 6.13 -3.35 -10.13
N GLU A 25 6.20 -4.15 -11.20
CA GLU A 25 5.30 -4.05 -12.35
C GLU A 25 4.67 -5.42 -12.56
N PRO A 26 3.47 -5.68 -11.98
CA PRO A 26 2.82 -6.98 -12.09
C PRO A 26 2.57 -7.43 -13.54
N GLY A 27 2.36 -6.48 -14.45
CA GLY A 27 2.20 -6.72 -15.90
C GLY A 27 3.51 -6.91 -16.68
N GLY A 28 4.66 -6.95 -16.00
CA GLY A 28 5.99 -6.99 -16.61
C GLY A 28 6.64 -5.60 -16.68
N LEU A 29 7.98 -5.57 -16.59
CA LEU A 29 8.76 -4.34 -16.64
C LEU A 29 8.63 -3.65 -17.99
N THR A 30 8.36 -2.34 -17.97
CA THR A 30 8.31 -1.49 -19.16
C THR A 30 9.43 -0.46 -19.13
N ALA A 31 9.87 -0.01 -20.32
CA ALA A 31 10.90 1.03 -20.44
C ALA A 31 10.41 2.40 -19.94
N THR A 32 9.11 2.67 -20.07
CA THR A 32 8.43 3.89 -19.62
C THR A 32 7.17 3.54 -18.83
N HIS A 33 6.68 4.49 -18.03
CA HIS A 33 5.49 4.32 -17.18
C HIS A 33 4.32 5.25 -17.58
N THR A 34 4.31 5.71 -18.82
CA THR A 34 3.33 6.68 -19.36
C THR A 34 1.94 6.09 -19.53
N ASP A 35 1.85 4.79 -19.82
CA ASP A 35 0.62 4.01 -20.02
C ASP A 35 0.18 3.26 -18.75
N LYS A 36 0.86 3.49 -17.62
CA LYS A 36 0.59 2.82 -16.35
C LYS A 36 0.04 3.75 -15.28
N LEU A 37 -0.85 3.19 -14.45
CA LEU A 37 -1.22 3.77 -13.17
C LEU A 37 -0.02 3.72 -12.22
N ARG A 38 0.67 4.85 -12.09
CA ARG A 38 1.80 5.07 -11.17
C ARG A 38 1.33 5.24 -9.72
N ILE A 39 1.79 4.35 -8.83
CA ILE A 39 1.45 4.33 -7.40
C ILE A 39 2.74 4.37 -6.58
N LEU A 40 2.89 5.37 -5.71
CA LEU A 40 4.02 5.50 -4.78
C LEU A 40 3.51 5.29 -3.36
N VAL A 41 4.15 4.40 -2.61
CA VAL A 41 3.78 4.14 -1.20
C VAL A 41 5.03 4.19 -0.35
N ASN A 42 5.02 4.96 0.73
CA ASN A 42 6.11 5.01 1.70
C ASN A 42 5.65 4.62 3.11
N PHE A 43 6.56 3.97 3.82
CA PHE A 43 6.38 3.40 5.14
C PHE A 43 7.56 3.78 6.04
N GLY A 44 7.37 3.69 7.35
CA GLY A 44 8.43 3.93 8.33
C GLY A 44 9.00 5.35 8.27
N GLN A 45 8.13 6.34 8.08
CA GLN A 45 8.53 7.75 8.15
C GLN A 45 8.82 8.15 9.60
N HIS A 46 7.95 7.78 10.54
CA HIS A 46 8.29 7.87 11.96
C HIS A 46 8.92 6.57 12.45
N ALA A 47 9.96 6.73 13.26
CA ALA A 47 10.83 5.64 13.62
C ALA A 47 10.18 4.59 14.53
N ARG A 48 9.25 4.96 15.42
CA ARG A 48 8.59 4.01 16.35
C ARG A 48 7.48 3.17 15.74
N GLU A 49 7.09 3.46 14.50
CA GLU A 49 5.96 2.82 13.81
C GLU A 49 6.49 1.59 13.02
N LEU A 50 6.95 0.54 13.73
CA LEU A 50 7.53 -0.69 13.14
C LEU A 50 6.54 -1.40 12.21
N VAL A 51 5.27 -1.49 12.63
CA VAL A 51 4.22 -2.22 11.91
C VAL A 51 4.02 -1.74 10.47
N THR A 52 4.34 -0.48 10.18
CA THR A 52 4.25 0.08 8.83
C THR A 52 5.21 -0.64 7.87
N SER A 53 6.45 -0.90 8.28
CA SER A 53 7.43 -1.62 7.48
C SER A 53 7.04 -3.09 7.27
N GLU A 54 6.35 -3.72 8.23
CA GLU A 54 5.80 -5.07 8.07
C GLU A 54 4.67 -5.12 7.02
N ILE A 55 3.80 -4.10 6.99
CA ILE A 55 2.78 -3.95 5.93
C ILE A 55 3.46 -3.77 4.56
N ALA A 56 4.57 -3.03 4.49
CA ALA A 56 5.33 -2.88 3.24
C ALA A 56 5.81 -4.23 2.70
N LEU A 57 6.31 -5.10 3.58
CA LEU A 57 6.73 -6.46 3.22
C LEU A 57 5.54 -7.33 2.80
N GLY A 58 4.41 -7.24 3.51
CA GLY A 58 3.16 -7.92 3.13
C GLY A 58 2.68 -7.50 1.74
N LEU A 59 2.66 -6.19 1.46
CA LEU A 59 2.31 -5.65 0.15
C LEU A 59 3.27 -6.15 -0.94
N LEU A 60 4.58 -6.06 -0.70
CA LEU A 60 5.59 -6.53 -1.65
C LEU A 60 5.47 -8.02 -1.95
N ARG A 61 5.17 -8.84 -0.95
CA ARG A 61 4.92 -10.28 -1.14
C ARG A 61 3.76 -10.53 -2.10
N VAL A 62 2.64 -9.81 -1.92
CA VAL A 62 1.49 -9.94 -2.82
C VAL A 62 1.80 -9.42 -4.22
N LEU A 63 2.49 -8.28 -4.34
CA LEU A 63 2.85 -7.72 -5.65
C LEU A 63 3.88 -8.58 -6.40
N ALA A 64 4.74 -9.32 -5.69
CA ALA A 64 5.77 -10.17 -6.26
C ALA A 64 5.28 -11.54 -6.75
N ASP A 65 4.12 -12.02 -6.29
CA ASP A 65 3.44 -13.19 -6.86
C ASP A 65 1.90 -13.04 -6.75
N PRO A 66 1.29 -12.12 -7.52
CA PRO A 66 -0.14 -11.85 -7.40
C PRO A 66 -0.99 -13.08 -7.74
N ALA A 67 -0.54 -13.93 -8.66
CA ALA A 67 -1.29 -15.12 -9.06
C ALA A 67 -1.53 -16.08 -7.89
N ARG A 68 -0.57 -16.17 -6.96
CA ARG A 68 -0.64 -17.02 -5.78
C ARG A 68 -1.18 -16.28 -4.56
N GLU A 69 -0.60 -15.14 -4.23
CA GLU A 69 -0.77 -14.49 -2.92
C GLU A 69 -2.06 -13.65 -2.88
N LEU A 70 -2.46 -13.04 -4.02
CA LEU A 70 -3.64 -12.19 -4.08
C LEU A 70 -4.92 -12.98 -3.82
N LEU A 71 -5.06 -14.17 -4.43
CA LEU A 71 -6.26 -15.00 -4.25
C LEU A 71 -6.47 -15.32 -2.77
N THR A 72 -5.43 -15.81 -2.11
CA THR A 72 -5.48 -16.15 -0.68
C THR A 72 -5.78 -14.94 0.19
N LEU A 73 -5.23 -13.76 -0.12
CA LEU A 73 -5.54 -12.54 0.61
C LEU A 73 -7.01 -12.12 0.42
N LEU A 74 -7.48 -12.01 -0.82
CA LEU A 74 -8.83 -11.54 -1.15
C LEU A 74 -9.90 -12.48 -0.61
N GLU A 75 -9.67 -13.80 -0.62
CA GLU A 75 -10.58 -14.79 -0.02
C GLU A 75 -10.63 -14.67 1.51
N ARG A 76 -9.48 -14.65 2.18
CA ARG A 76 -9.41 -14.51 3.66
C ARG A 76 -10.08 -13.23 4.13
N ARG A 77 -9.92 -12.14 3.38
CA ARG A 77 -10.43 -10.81 3.73
C ARG A 77 -11.79 -10.48 3.14
N ARG A 78 -12.31 -11.30 2.22
CA ARG A 78 -13.56 -11.09 1.49
C ARG A 78 -13.60 -9.73 0.78
N VAL A 79 -12.47 -9.35 0.18
CA VAL A 79 -12.29 -8.07 -0.53
C VAL A 79 -12.21 -8.34 -2.02
N GLY A 80 -12.99 -7.63 -2.84
CA GLY A 80 -12.89 -7.61 -4.31
C GLY A 80 -12.80 -8.98 -5.02
N SER A 81 -12.69 -8.99 -6.36
CA SER A 81 -12.58 -10.23 -7.14
C SER A 81 -11.17 -10.36 -7.73
N PRO A 82 -10.56 -11.57 -7.73
CA PRO A 82 -9.21 -11.76 -8.25
C PRO A 82 -9.03 -11.33 -9.71
N ILE A 83 -10.00 -11.62 -10.59
CA ILE A 83 -9.83 -11.40 -12.04
C ILE A 83 -9.71 -9.89 -12.36
N PRO A 84 -10.68 -9.02 -12.01
CA PRO A 84 -10.54 -7.59 -12.27
C PRO A 84 -9.34 -6.97 -11.54
N MET A 85 -8.96 -7.52 -10.39
CA MET A 85 -7.79 -7.04 -9.66
C MET A 85 -6.48 -7.34 -10.39
N LEU A 86 -6.32 -8.54 -10.95
CA LEU A 86 -5.15 -8.90 -11.75
C LEU A 86 -5.04 -8.02 -13.00
N GLU A 87 -6.15 -7.68 -13.64
CA GLU A 87 -6.16 -6.74 -14.77
C GLU A 87 -5.74 -5.32 -14.36
N LEU A 88 -6.23 -4.81 -13.23
CA LEU A 88 -5.79 -3.51 -12.69
C LEU A 88 -4.30 -3.52 -12.33
N LEU A 89 -3.82 -4.61 -11.70
CA LEU A 89 -2.41 -4.75 -11.34
C LEU A 89 -1.50 -4.80 -12.57
N ALA A 90 -1.92 -5.48 -13.64
CA ALA A 90 -1.19 -5.52 -14.90
C ALA A 90 -1.02 -4.12 -15.55
N LYS A 91 -1.91 -3.17 -15.23
CA LYS A 91 -1.89 -1.78 -15.70
C LYS A 91 -1.26 -0.80 -14.71
N SER A 92 -0.62 -1.30 -13.66
CA SER A 92 -0.01 -0.47 -12.62
C SER A 92 1.50 -0.64 -12.55
N VAL A 93 2.15 0.39 -12.02
CA VAL A 93 3.53 0.32 -11.54
C VAL A 93 3.57 0.87 -10.12
N TRP A 94 4.18 0.10 -9.24
CA TRP A 94 4.29 0.39 -7.81
C TRP A 94 5.73 0.74 -7.49
N LYS A 95 5.93 1.87 -6.81
CA LYS A 95 7.18 2.18 -6.11
C LYS A 95 6.90 2.09 -4.62
N VAL A 96 7.51 1.12 -3.96
CA VAL A 96 7.36 0.88 -2.53
C VAL A 96 8.64 1.29 -1.82
N ILE A 97 8.52 2.22 -0.88
CA ILE A 97 9.56 2.65 0.05
C ILE A 97 9.26 1.97 1.39
N PRO A 98 9.87 0.81 1.71
CA PRO A 98 9.52 0.05 2.90
C PRO A 98 9.99 0.69 4.22
N LEU A 99 10.97 1.59 4.14
CA LEU A 99 11.51 2.33 5.28
C LEU A 99 12.13 3.64 4.80
N GLU A 100 11.47 4.75 5.09
CA GLU A 100 11.97 6.10 4.82
C GLU A 100 13.06 6.51 5.83
N ASN A 101 12.75 6.41 7.13
CA ASN A 101 13.60 6.92 8.20
C ASN A 101 14.49 5.82 8.79
N SER A 102 15.46 5.35 8.00
CA SER A 102 16.39 4.29 8.42
C SER A 102 17.25 4.68 9.63
N ARG A 103 17.57 5.96 9.78
CA ARG A 103 18.39 6.49 10.88
C ARG A 103 17.63 6.53 12.20
N GLY A 104 16.37 6.96 12.19
CA GLY A 104 15.50 6.89 13.35
C GLY A 104 15.16 5.43 13.69
N ARG A 105 14.91 4.57 12.70
CA ARG A 105 14.68 3.13 12.92
C ARG A 105 15.81 2.49 13.73
N ALA A 106 17.07 2.78 13.41
CA ALA A 106 18.21 2.26 14.16
C ALA A 106 18.21 2.68 15.64
N VAL A 107 17.69 3.87 15.96
CA VAL A 107 17.54 4.34 17.36
C VAL A 107 16.47 3.53 18.10
N VAL A 108 15.35 3.27 17.44
CA VAL A 108 14.25 2.46 17.99
C VAL A 108 14.67 1.01 18.19
N GLU A 109 15.37 0.41 17.21
CA GLU A 109 15.90 -0.96 17.30
C GLU A 109 17.00 -1.11 18.36
N ALA A 110 17.64 -0.01 18.76
CA ALA A 110 18.56 0.04 19.91
C ALA A 110 17.84 0.15 21.27
N GLY A 111 16.50 0.09 21.31
CA GLY A 111 15.69 0.06 22.53
C GLY A 111 15.01 1.38 22.90
N ARG A 112 15.18 2.46 22.12
CA ARG A 112 14.49 3.74 22.37
C ARG A 112 13.13 3.77 21.66
N PHE A 113 12.19 2.94 22.11
CA PHE A 113 10.91 2.70 21.43
C PHE A 113 9.99 3.93 21.27
N CYS A 114 10.21 5.00 22.03
CA CYS A 114 9.46 6.24 21.87
C CYS A 114 10.01 7.19 20.81
N GLU A 115 11.22 6.95 20.26
CA GLU A 115 11.79 7.86 19.27
C GLU A 115 10.94 7.87 17.99
N ARG A 116 10.34 9.02 17.71
CA ARG A 116 9.55 9.28 16.50
C ARG A 116 10.41 9.78 15.34
N ARG A 117 11.41 10.61 15.66
CA ARG A 117 12.12 11.48 14.73
C ARG A 117 13.25 10.73 14.01
N ASN A 118 13.96 11.40 13.13
CA ASN A 118 15.14 10.81 12.48
C ASN A 118 16.39 10.85 13.39
N GLY A 119 17.53 10.38 12.87
CA GLY A 119 18.80 10.35 13.60
C GLY A 119 19.37 11.73 14.01
N ARG A 120 18.74 12.84 13.58
CA ARG A 120 19.09 14.21 14.03
C ARG A 120 18.01 14.83 14.93
N GLY A 121 17.02 14.05 15.33
CA GLY A 121 15.91 14.53 16.15
C GLY A 121 14.96 15.46 15.40
N VAL A 122 14.83 15.31 14.08
CA VAL A 122 13.85 16.05 13.25
C VAL A 122 12.67 15.15 12.90
N ASP A 123 11.45 15.66 13.05
CA ASP A 123 10.25 15.01 12.52
C ASP A 123 10.23 15.18 10.99
N THR A 124 10.44 14.07 10.28
CA THR A 124 10.46 14.01 8.82
C THR A 124 9.11 14.37 8.21
N ASN A 125 8.00 14.25 8.94
CA ASN A 125 6.66 14.68 8.54
C ASN A 125 6.27 16.08 9.07
N ARG A 126 7.24 16.87 9.52
CA ARG A 126 7.14 18.32 9.73
C ARG A 126 8.14 19.10 8.86
N ASN A 127 8.97 18.39 8.09
CA ASN A 127 10.08 18.96 7.33
C ASN A 127 9.73 19.40 5.90
N TRP A 128 8.46 19.42 5.50
CA TRP A 128 8.04 19.73 4.12
C TRP A 128 7.66 21.20 3.94
N GLY A 129 7.82 21.73 2.72
CA GLY A 129 7.71 23.16 2.42
C GLY A 129 6.31 23.78 2.37
N VAL A 130 5.30 23.20 3.04
CA VAL A 130 3.94 23.79 3.13
C VAL A 130 3.65 24.21 4.57
N ASP A 131 3.41 25.51 4.79
CA ASP A 131 3.24 26.12 6.13
C ASP A 131 4.38 25.75 7.11
N TRP A 132 5.59 25.50 6.57
CA TRP A 132 6.71 24.96 7.33
C TRP A 132 7.11 25.86 8.50
N GLY A 133 7.41 25.25 9.65
CA GLY A 133 7.91 25.94 10.84
C GLY A 133 6.83 26.64 11.67
N LYS A 134 5.58 26.65 11.20
CA LYS A 134 4.43 27.05 12.02
C LYS A 134 4.18 26.03 13.12
N LYS A 135 3.84 26.53 14.30
CA LYS A 135 3.63 25.76 15.52
C LYS A 135 2.23 26.05 16.05
N GLU A 136 1.47 24.99 16.29
CA GLU A 136 0.19 25.09 16.98
C GLU A 136 0.39 25.23 18.50
N PRO A 137 -0.63 25.64 19.27
CA PRO A 137 -0.51 25.81 20.71
C PRO A 137 -0.08 24.54 21.47
N ASP A 138 -0.37 23.36 20.92
CA ASP A 138 -0.04 22.04 21.45
C ASP A 138 1.29 21.47 20.92
N TYR A 139 2.08 22.27 20.20
CA TYR A 139 3.37 21.86 19.64
C TYR A 139 4.32 21.26 20.68
N ASP A 140 4.80 20.05 20.42
CA ASP A 140 5.84 19.40 21.22
C ASP A 140 7.19 19.35 20.47
N PRO A 141 8.23 20.10 20.89
CA PRO A 141 9.55 20.05 20.25
C PRO A 141 10.25 18.68 20.34
N ASN A 142 9.84 17.80 21.26
CA ASN A 142 10.41 16.45 21.37
C ASN A 142 9.83 15.48 20.34
N GLU A 143 8.69 15.80 19.75
CA GLU A 143 7.99 14.97 18.78
C GLU A 143 7.96 15.61 17.40
N GLU A 144 7.81 16.94 17.32
CA GLU A 144 7.42 17.67 16.11
C GLU A 144 8.47 18.66 15.60
N PHE A 145 9.72 18.60 16.09
CA PHE A 145 10.76 19.52 15.64
C PHE A 145 10.92 19.48 14.11
N PRO A 146 10.62 20.57 13.37
CA PRO A 146 10.48 20.54 11.92
C PRO A 146 11.82 20.65 11.15
N GLY A 147 12.94 20.69 11.87
CA GLY A 147 14.27 20.96 11.32
C GLY A 147 14.62 22.44 11.28
N THR A 148 15.75 22.77 10.66
CA THR A 148 16.29 24.15 10.60
C THR A 148 15.76 24.97 9.43
N LYS A 149 15.26 24.29 8.40
CA LYS A 149 14.56 24.85 7.23
C LYS A 149 13.69 23.75 6.61
N ALA A 150 12.72 24.15 5.77
CA ALA A 150 12.01 23.19 4.93
C ALA A 150 13.00 22.36 4.12
N PHE A 151 12.80 21.05 4.10
CA PHE A 151 13.66 20.07 3.47
C PHE A 151 15.12 20.12 3.97
N SER A 152 15.33 20.37 5.26
CA SER A 152 16.66 20.19 5.88
C SER A 152 17.08 18.72 5.94
N GLU A 153 16.13 17.77 5.95
CA GLU A 153 16.41 16.35 6.11
C GLU A 153 16.57 15.63 4.77
N PRO A 154 17.61 14.78 4.61
CA PRO A 154 17.78 14.00 3.39
C PRO A 154 16.62 13.00 3.20
N GLU A 155 16.03 12.44 4.26
CA GLU A 155 14.85 11.56 4.17
C GLU A 155 13.70 12.20 3.38
N ALA A 156 13.25 13.38 3.81
CA ALA A 156 12.15 14.10 3.17
C ALA A 156 12.52 14.53 1.73
N ASN A 157 13.76 14.98 1.51
CA ASN A 157 14.24 15.30 0.17
C ASN A 157 14.20 14.10 -0.77
N LEU A 158 14.66 12.93 -0.33
CA LEU A 158 14.72 11.73 -1.16
C LEU A 158 13.33 11.27 -1.58
N VAL A 159 12.34 11.32 -0.68
CA VAL A 159 10.93 11.00 -1.02
C VAL A 159 10.35 12.05 -1.97
N ARG A 160 10.66 13.34 -1.77
CA ARG A 160 10.26 14.41 -2.70
C ARG A 160 10.82 14.16 -4.09
N GLU A 161 12.12 13.92 -4.23
CA GLU A 161 12.76 13.67 -5.52
C GLU A 161 12.17 12.43 -6.20
N ALA A 162 11.95 11.35 -5.45
CA ALA A 162 11.29 10.14 -5.97
C ALA A 162 9.89 10.45 -6.52
N ALA A 163 9.10 11.26 -5.82
CA ALA A 163 7.77 11.66 -6.27
C ALA A 163 7.80 12.63 -7.47
N VAL A 164 8.73 13.59 -7.50
CA VAL A 164 8.92 14.51 -8.63
C VAL A 164 9.27 13.74 -9.90
N LEU A 165 10.21 12.79 -9.82
CA LEU A 165 10.65 11.99 -10.96
C LEU A 165 9.57 10.99 -11.41
N PHE A 166 8.85 10.39 -10.47
CA PHE A 166 7.85 9.36 -10.78
C PHE A 166 6.48 9.92 -11.15
N GLN A 167 6.15 11.15 -10.72
CA GLN A 167 4.85 11.79 -10.93
C GLN A 167 3.67 10.83 -10.61
N PRO A 168 3.53 10.34 -9.37
CA PRO A 168 2.51 9.35 -9.03
C PRO A 168 1.10 9.90 -9.28
N HIS A 169 0.16 9.01 -9.63
CA HIS A 169 -1.26 9.34 -9.60
C HIS A 169 -1.82 9.16 -8.18
N ILE A 170 -1.32 8.14 -7.49
CA ILE A 170 -1.67 7.81 -6.11
C ILE A 170 -0.40 7.81 -5.27
N TRP A 171 -0.41 8.55 -4.18
CA TRP A 171 0.60 8.50 -3.14
C TRP A 171 -0.02 8.21 -1.79
N ILE A 172 0.57 7.28 -1.03
CA ILE A 172 0.09 6.86 0.28
C ILE A 172 1.26 6.80 1.25
N ASN A 173 1.14 7.53 2.35
CA ASN A 173 2.07 7.51 3.48
C ASN A 173 1.46 6.74 4.63
N VAL A 174 2.17 5.74 5.13
CA VAL A 174 1.62 4.79 6.09
C VAL A 174 2.29 4.97 7.44
N HIS A 175 1.44 5.20 8.44
CA HIS A 175 1.76 5.54 9.82
C HIS A 175 1.03 4.61 10.80
N SER A 176 1.33 4.78 12.09
CA SER A 176 0.54 4.22 13.18
C SER A 176 0.45 5.21 14.35
N GLY A 177 -0.45 4.91 15.30
CA GLY A 177 -0.86 5.76 16.42
C GLY A 177 -2.38 5.77 16.59
N MET A 178 -3.12 5.41 15.53
CA MET A 178 -4.56 5.21 15.52
C MET A 178 -4.98 4.37 14.30
N GLU A 179 -6.28 4.22 14.06
CA GLU A 179 -6.82 3.62 12.83
C GLU A 179 -7.60 4.63 12.00
N ALA A 180 -6.98 5.10 10.91
CA ALA A 180 -7.56 6.15 10.08
C ALA A 180 -7.15 6.10 8.60
N LEU A 181 -8.03 6.65 7.78
CA LEU A 181 -7.84 6.87 6.34
C LEU A 181 -7.98 8.36 6.08
N PHE A 182 -6.87 9.08 6.12
CA PHE A 182 -6.84 10.52 5.93
C PHE A 182 -6.55 10.91 4.49
N MET A 183 -7.07 12.10 4.16
CA MET A 183 -6.79 12.84 2.95
C MET A 183 -6.43 14.27 3.31
N PRO A 184 -5.88 15.06 2.37
CA PRO A 184 -5.59 16.47 2.62
C PRO A 184 -6.81 17.26 3.11
N PHE A 185 -6.61 18.38 3.81
CA PHE A 185 -5.30 18.88 4.28
C PHE A 185 -5.02 18.47 5.73
N ASP A 186 -3.76 18.44 6.11
CA ASP A 186 -3.33 18.27 7.51
C ASP A 186 -3.22 19.62 8.23
N HIS A 187 -2.72 20.66 7.55
CA HIS A 187 -2.58 22.01 8.12
C HIS A 187 -3.89 22.82 8.19
N LYS A 188 -5.02 22.24 7.74
CA LYS A 188 -6.34 22.90 7.71
C LYS A 188 -7.44 21.95 8.14
N VAL A 189 -8.44 22.50 8.83
CA VAL A 189 -9.68 21.80 9.23
C VAL A 189 -10.56 21.42 8.02
N GLY A 190 -10.36 22.06 6.87
CA GLY A 190 -11.18 21.83 5.67
C GLY A 190 -10.53 20.86 4.69
N ALA A 191 -11.36 20.06 4.02
CA ALA A 191 -10.96 19.39 2.80
C ALA A 191 -10.65 20.42 1.68
N PRO A 192 -9.89 20.06 0.64
CA PRO A 192 -9.69 20.91 -0.53
C PRO A 192 -11.02 21.41 -1.13
N GLY A 193 -11.22 22.73 -1.11
CA GLY A 193 -12.40 23.40 -1.64
C GLY A 193 -12.25 23.90 -3.09
N GLY A 194 -13.21 24.71 -3.55
CA GLY A 194 -13.18 25.33 -4.87
C GLY A 194 -13.09 24.31 -6.02
N GLY A 195 -12.20 24.53 -6.98
CA GLY A 195 -11.97 23.62 -8.11
C GLY A 195 -11.52 22.20 -7.72
N GLY A 196 -11.05 21.99 -6.48
CA GLY A 196 -10.66 20.67 -5.96
C GLY A 196 -11.78 19.91 -5.26
N ALA A 197 -12.94 20.53 -4.99
CA ALA A 197 -13.97 19.96 -4.12
C ALA A 197 -14.54 18.64 -4.66
N ALA A 198 -14.75 18.52 -5.97
CA ALA A 198 -15.30 17.32 -6.57
C ALA A 198 -14.32 16.13 -6.47
N ALA A 199 -13.03 16.36 -6.77
CA ALA A 199 -12.00 15.34 -6.60
C ALA A 199 -11.83 14.94 -5.13
N SER A 200 -11.89 15.91 -4.21
CA SER A 200 -11.88 15.69 -2.77
C SER A 200 -13.05 14.80 -2.33
N ASN A 201 -14.27 15.08 -2.78
CA ASN A 201 -15.44 14.26 -2.48
C ASN A 201 -15.32 12.84 -3.05
N ALA A 202 -14.73 12.68 -4.24
CA ALA A 202 -14.46 11.37 -4.82
C ALA A 202 -13.43 10.58 -4.00
N THR A 203 -12.38 11.25 -3.51
CA THR A 203 -11.39 10.63 -2.60
C THR A 203 -12.06 10.21 -1.29
N LEU A 204 -12.89 11.07 -0.69
CA LEU A 204 -13.61 10.75 0.54
C LEU A 204 -14.54 9.53 0.36
N ALA A 205 -15.30 9.48 -0.73
CA ALA A 205 -16.18 8.35 -1.05
C ALA A 205 -15.40 7.05 -1.26
N MET A 206 -14.23 7.14 -1.92
CA MET A 206 -13.32 6.01 -2.09
C MET A 206 -12.83 5.48 -0.74
N LEU A 207 -12.35 6.36 0.16
CA LEU A 207 -11.88 5.97 1.49
C LEU A 207 -12.99 5.39 2.37
N ALA A 208 -14.18 6.01 2.37
CA ALA A 208 -15.34 5.48 3.08
C ALA A 208 -15.72 4.08 2.59
N GLY A 209 -15.61 3.84 1.28
CA GLY A 209 -15.81 2.52 0.69
C GLY A 209 -14.78 1.50 1.15
N VAL A 210 -13.49 1.88 1.23
CA VAL A 210 -12.43 0.99 1.77
C VAL A 210 -12.69 0.67 3.24
N ASN A 211 -13.03 1.68 4.05
CA ASN A 211 -13.34 1.51 5.46
C ASN A 211 -14.48 0.52 5.69
N LYS A 212 -15.56 0.66 4.92
CA LYS A 212 -16.70 -0.25 4.99
C LYS A 212 -16.33 -1.69 4.61
N GLU A 213 -15.61 -1.87 3.50
CA GLU A 213 -15.30 -3.20 2.96
C GLU A 213 -14.27 -3.96 3.80
N VAL A 214 -13.20 -3.29 4.24
CA VAL A 214 -12.04 -3.96 4.85
C VAL A 214 -12.08 -3.91 6.37
N PHE A 215 -12.60 -2.81 6.92
CA PHE A 215 -12.49 -2.50 8.35
C PHE A 215 -13.85 -2.42 9.05
N GLY A 216 -14.96 -2.73 8.37
CA GLY A 216 -16.29 -2.69 8.95
C GLY A 216 -16.72 -1.29 9.44
N GLY A 217 -16.10 -0.23 8.92
CA GLY A 217 -16.41 1.15 9.31
C GLY A 217 -15.69 1.66 10.56
N ARG A 218 -14.77 0.88 11.15
CA ARG A 218 -14.11 1.25 12.42
C ARG A 218 -13.06 2.36 12.29
N CYS A 219 -12.49 2.59 11.11
CA CYS A 219 -11.47 3.63 10.94
C CYS A 219 -12.08 5.02 10.89
N VAL A 220 -11.36 6.02 11.40
CA VAL A 220 -11.68 7.43 11.15
C VAL A 220 -11.40 7.75 9.67
N VAL A 221 -12.26 8.54 9.02
CA VAL A 221 -12.10 8.89 7.60
C VAL A 221 -12.31 10.39 7.40
N GLY A 222 -11.41 11.06 6.67
CA GLY A 222 -11.61 12.46 6.28
C GLY A 222 -10.32 13.28 6.17
N PRO A 223 -10.43 14.62 6.09
CA PRO A 223 -9.28 15.52 6.07
C PRO A 223 -8.44 15.40 7.35
N GLY A 224 -7.12 15.27 7.25
CA GLY A 224 -6.24 15.06 8.40
C GLY A 224 -6.45 16.08 9.52
N GLY A 225 -6.37 17.38 9.19
CA GLY A 225 -6.52 18.48 10.15
C GLY A 225 -7.93 18.63 10.75
N LYS A 226 -8.92 17.90 10.23
CA LYS A 226 -10.26 17.81 10.81
C LYS A 226 -10.44 16.56 11.66
N SER A 227 -9.98 15.44 11.12
CA SER A 227 -10.32 14.11 11.59
C SER A 227 -9.42 13.65 12.74
N VAL A 228 -8.18 14.14 12.82
CA VAL A 228 -7.25 13.82 13.91
C VAL A 228 -7.43 14.72 15.14
N GLY A 229 -8.08 15.87 14.98
CA GLY A 229 -8.37 16.82 16.06
C GLY A 229 -7.29 17.88 16.33
N TYR A 230 -6.15 17.84 15.64
CA TYR A 230 -5.10 18.86 15.66
C TYR A 230 -4.62 19.18 14.22
N LEU A 231 -3.91 20.31 14.05
CA LEU A 231 -3.34 20.71 12.76
C LEU A 231 -1.86 20.35 12.70
N ALA A 232 -1.45 19.71 11.61
CA ALA A 232 -0.05 19.40 11.37
C ALA A 232 0.49 20.24 10.19
N HIS A 233 1.59 20.93 10.42
CA HIS A 233 2.24 21.79 9.42
C HIS A 233 3.49 21.14 8.85
N GLY A 234 3.86 21.48 7.62
CA GLY A 234 5.05 20.92 6.99
C GLY A 234 4.96 19.42 6.73
N THR A 235 3.77 18.90 6.42
CA THR A 235 3.55 17.47 6.17
C THR A 235 3.81 17.07 4.72
N ALA A 236 4.16 15.81 4.53
CA ALA A 236 4.32 15.21 3.21
C ALA A 236 3.02 15.28 2.40
N THR A 237 1.88 14.99 3.03
CA THR A 237 0.56 14.92 2.40
C THR A 237 0.13 16.25 1.80
N ASP A 238 0.35 17.34 2.54
CA ASP A 238 0.02 18.68 2.07
C ASP A 238 0.93 19.13 0.92
N TYR A 239 2.20 18.72 0.93
CA TYR A 239 3.11 18.98 -0.18
C TYR A 239 2.78 18.16 -1.43
N MET A 240 2.50 16.86 -1.27
CA MET A 240 2.12 15.95 -2.37
C MET A 240 0.85 16.43 -3.08
N HIS A 241 -0.16 16.86 -2.31
CA HIS A 241 -1.39 17.39 -2.87
C HIS A 241 -1.25 18.83 -3.35
N GLY A 242 -0.72 19.72 -2.50
CA GLY A 242 -0.72 21.16 -2.71
C GLY A 242 0.31 21.63 -3.73
N ILE A 243 1.50 21.03 -3.74
CA ILE A 243 2.62 21.42 -4.61
C ILE A 243 2.77 20.47 -5.80
N LEU A 244 2.89 19.16 -5.56
CA LEU A 244 3.09 18.19 -6.64
C LEU A 244 1.82 17.82 -7.39
N LYS A 245 0.65 18.24 -6.89
CA LYS A 245 -0.66 18.00 -7.52
C LYS A 245 -0.94 16.52 -7.75
N VAL A 246 -0.45 15.64 -6.85
CA VAL A 246 -0.74 14.21 -6.90
C VAL A 246 -2.26 14.03 -6.73
N PRO A 247 -2.96 13.43 -7.71
CA PRO A 247 -4.43 13.35 -7.73
C PRO A 247 -5.06 12.75 -6.48
N VAL A 248 -4.44 11.71 -5.93
CA VAL A 248 -4.82 11.09 -4.65
C VAL A 248 -3.59 11.03 -3.76
N SER A 249 -3.55 11.86 -2.73
CA SER A 249 -2.52 11.88 -1.69
C SER A 249 -3.17 11.48 -0.37
N LEU A 250 -2.63 10.49 0.33
CA LEU A 250 -3.28 9.89 1.51
C LEU A 250 -2.29 9.71 2.66
N THR A 251 -2.78 9.86 3.88
CA THR A 251 -2.10 9.41 5.11
C THR A 251 -2.93 8.28 5.70
N TRP A 252 -2.37 7.11 5.91
CA TRP A 252 -3.05 5.97 6.54
C TRP A 252 -2.45 5.71 7.91
N GLU A 253 -3.29 5.66 8.93
CA GLU A 253 -2.92 5.27 10.30
C GLU A 253 -3.42 3.84 10.52
N VAL A 254 -2.51 2.90 10.78
CA VAL A 254 -2.82 1.47 10.61
C VAL A 254 -3.04 0.68 11.89
N PHE A 255 -2.71 1.27 13.02
CA PHE A 255 -2.79 0.63 14.33
C PHE A 255 -2.66 1.68 15.42
N GLY A 256 -3.40 1.57 16.50
CA GLY A 256 -3.18 2.35 17.72
C GLY A 256 -3.79 1.65 18.92
N ASP A 257 -3.02 1.51 20.00
CA ASP A 257 -3.54 1.05 21.29
C ASP A 257 -3.70 2.24 22.24
N GLU A 258 -4.89 2.82 22.28
CA GLU A 258 -5.23 3.95 23.16
C GLU A 258 -5.21 3.58 24.66
N SER A 259 -5.16 2.28 24.99
CA SER A 259 -5.08 1.79 26.37
C SER A 259 -3.64 1.54 26.85
N ALA A 260 -2.64 1.73 25.98
CA ALA A 260 -1.24 1.68 26.36
C ALA A 260 -0.89 2.83 27.31
N ALA A 261 0.04 2.57 28.24
CA ALA A 261 0.61 3.64 29.05
C ALA A 261 1.41 4.60 28.15
N TYR A 262 1.51 5.87 28.55
CA TYR A 262 2.20 6.89 27.77
C TYR A 262 3.66 6.51 27.44
N GLU A 263 4.33 5.82 28.37
CA GLU A 263 5.71 5.37 28.22
C GLU A 263 5.85 4.07 27.40
N ASP A 264 4.75 3.34 27.16
CA ASP A 264 4.74 2.09 26.38
C ASP A 264 4.50 2.37 24.89
N CYS A 265 5.43 3.13 24.31
CA CYS A 265 5.35 3.52 22.90
C CYS A 265 5.42 2.33 21.95
N TYR A 266 6.05 1.21 22.33
CA TYR A 266 6.02 0.03 21.46
C TYR A 266 4.58 -0.44 21.30
N ARG A 267 3.87 -0.68 22.42
CA ARG A 267 2.49 -1.17 22.41
C ARG A 267 1.52 -0.16 21.79
N MET A 268 1.71 1.14 22.04
CA MET A 268 0.86 2.18 21.49
C MET A 268 0.86 2.17 19.96
N PHE A 269 2.02 1.95 19.34
CA PHE A 269 2.22 2.08 17.89
C PHE A 269 2.32 0.74 17.15
N ASN A 270 2.42 -0.38 17.85
CA ASN A 270 2.67 -1.69 17.24
C ASN A 270 1.93 -2.83 17.94
N PRO A 271 1.44 -3.83 17.19
CA PRO A 271 0.92 -5.07 17.76
C PRO A 271 1.97 -5.79 18.60
N THR A 272 1.58 -6.27 19.77
CA THR A 272 2.46 -6.96 20.73
C THR A 272 2.39 -8.49 20.62
N THR A 273 1.43 -9.01 19.85
CA THR A 273 1.29 -10.44 19.56
C THR A 273 1.51 -10.72 18.09
N ARG A 274 1.92 -11.95 17.78
CA ARG A 274 2.11 -12.41 16.40
C ARG A 274 0.79 -12.37 15.63
N GLU A 275 -0.28 -12.84 16.25
CA GLU A 275 -1.63 -12.88 15.65
C GLU A 275 -2.14 -11.47 15.38
N GLY A 276 -1.86 -10.53 16.29
CA GLY A 276 -2.18 -9.11 16.10
C GLY A 276 -1.41 -8.51 14.93
N LEU A 277 -0.11 -8.79 14.83
CA LEU A 277 0.71 -8.34 13.71
C LEU A 277 0.21 -8.90 12.38
N GLU A 278 -0.03 -10.22 12.30
CA GLU A 278 -0.55 -10.87 11.10
C GLU A 278 -1.92 -10.30 10.70
N ALA A 279 -2.80 -10.05 11.67
CA ALA A 279 -4.10 -9.44 11.41
C ALA A 279 -4.00 -8.00 10.87
N VAL A 280 -3.10 -7.17 11.42
CA VAL A 280 -2.87 -5.81 10.92
C VAL A 280 -2.28 -5.85 9.51
N VAL A 281 -1.22 -6.64 9.30
CA VAL A 281 -0.57 -6.79 7.98
C VAL A 281 -1.56 -7.27 6.93
N ASP A 282 -2.34 -8.32 7.20
CA ASP A 282 -3.34 -8.83 6.25
C ASP A 282 -4.45 -7.80 5.97
N SER A 283 -4.95 -7.09 7.00
CA SER A 283 -6.02 -6.09 6.83
C SER A 283 -5.56 -4.94 5.94
N TRP A 284 -4.43 -4.35 6.27
CA TRP A 284 -3.94 -3.15 5.60
C TRP A 284 -3.31 -3.46 4.24
N THR A 285 -2.75 -4.66 4.06
CA THR A 285 -2.37 -5.14 2.72
C THR A 285 -3.61 -5.27 1.82
N ALA A 286 -4.73 -5.83 2.32
CA ALA A 286 -5.97 -5.92 1.56
C ALA A 286 -6.58 -4.53 1.25
N ALA A 287 -6.37 -3.53 2.12
CA ALA A 287 -6.84 -2.16 1.91
C ALA A 287 -6.26 -1.50 0.65
N PHE A 288 -5.01 -1.78 0.28
CA PHE A 288 -4.43 -1.29 -0.98
C PHE A 288 -5.19 -1.80 -2.21
N PHE A 289 -5.62 -3.07 -2.20
CA PHE A 289 -6.39 -3.65 -3.29
C PHE A 289 -7.85 -3.18 -3.28
N ALA A 290 -8.46 -3.05 -2.09
CA ALA A 290 -9.77 -2.41 -1.96
C ALA A 290 -9.76 -0.97 -2.53
N LEU A 291 -8.70 -0.21 -2.25
CA LEU A 291 -8.49 1.12 -2.81
C LEU A 291 -8.33 1.04 -4.34
N LEU A 292 -7.46 0.16 -4.85
CA LEU A 292 -7.21 0.00 -6.28
C LEU A 292 -8.50 -0.29 -7.07
N SER A 293 -9.39 -1.12 -6.53
CA SER A 293 -10.70 -1.41 -7.14
C SER A 293 -11.64 -0.20 -7.24
N ARG A 294 -11.36 0.90 -6.55
CA ARG A 294 -12.18 2.12 -6.58
C ARG A 294 -11.60 3.22 -7.48
N VAL A 295 -10.33 3.07 -7.86
CA VAL A 295 -9.63 4.00 -8.75
C VAL A 295 -10.39 4.24 -10.07
N PRO A 296 -11.01 3.23 -10.72
CA PRO A 296 -11.76 3.44 -11.96
C PRO A 296 -12.92 4.45 -11.89
N ASP A 297 -13.51 4.63 -10.71
CA ASP A 297 -14.63 5.56 -10.49
C ASP A 297 -14.16 6.96 -10.08
N HIS A 298 -12.87 7.10 -9.73
CA HIS A 298 -12.37 8.35 -9.19
C HIS A 298 -12.20 9.40 -10.29
N MET A 299 -12.95 10.50 -10.18
CA MET A 299 -12.98 11.52 -11.25
C MET A 299 -11.65 12.22 -11.52
N GLY A 300 -10.73 12.22 -10.56
CA GLY A 300 -9.37 12.76 -10.73
C GLY A 300 -8.37 11.78 -11.36
N MET A 301 -8.80 10.56 -11.69
CA MET A 301 -7.91 9.54 -12.24
C MET A 301 -8.04 9.40 -13.76
N PRO A 302 -6.92 9.22 -14.50
CA PRO A 302 -6.97 9.04 -15.94
C PRO A 302 -7.71 7.76 -16.33
N ARG A 303 -8.82 7.91 -17.08
CA ARG A 303 -9.63 6.76 -17.55
C ARG A 303 -8.92 5.88 -18.57
N GLN A 304 -7.82 6.37 -19.16
CA GLN A 304 -7.07 5.65 -20.20
C GLN A 304 -6.44 4.32 -19.73
N PHE A 305 -6.32 4.11 -18.42
CA PHE A 305 -5.66 2.90 -17.89
C PHE A 305 -6.57 1.65 -17.86
N TRP A 306 -7.89 1.81 -17.96
CA TRP A 306 -8.85 0.71 -17.92
C TRP A 306 -9.90 0.82 -19.03
N SER A 307 -10.33 -0.32 -19.55
CA SER A 307 -11.44 -0.37 -20.50
C SER A 307 -12.78 -0.09 -19.80
N PRO A 308 -13.81 0.39 -20.53
CA PRO A 308 -15.16 0.49 -19.99
C PRO A 308 -15.68 -0.85 -19.44
N GLN A 309 -15.29 -1.97 -20.06
CA GLN A 309 -15.63 -3.32 -19.63
C GLN A 309 -15.00 -3.64 -18.27
N LEU A 310 -13.71 -3.36 -18.08
CA LEU A 310 -13.02 -3.58 -16.80
C LEU A 310 -13.63 -2.70 -15.71
N ALA A 311 -13.87 -1.42 -15.98
CA ALA A 311 -14.53 -0.53 -15.02
C ALA A 311 -15.92 -1.06 -14.60
N ALA A 312 -16.72 -1.52 -15.55
CA ALA A 312 -18.02 -2.12 -15.27
C ALA A 312 -17.93 -3.42 -14.46
N GLN A 313 -16.95 -4.28 -14.77
CA GLN A 313 -16.70 -5.51 -14.00
C GLN A 313 -16.33 -5.20 -12.55
N VAL A 314 -15.41 -4.24 -12.34
CA VAL A 314 -14.99 -3.81 -11.01
C VAL A 314 -16.16 -3.19 -10.22
N ALA A 315 -17.01 -2.41 -10.87
CA ALA A 315 -18.24 -1.88 -10.26
C ALA A 315 -19.24 -2.99 -9.88
N ALA A 316 -19.44 -3.96 -10.77
CA ALA A 316 -20.35 -5.08 -10.52
C ALA A 316 -19.91 -5.97 -9.34
N VAL A 317 -18.60 -6.21 -9.20
CA VAL A 317 -18.04 -6.94 -8.06
C VAL A 317 -18.36 -6.23 -6.74
N ARG A 318 -18.07 -4.92 -6.67
CA ARG A 318 -18.33 -4.12 -5.47
C ARG A 318 -19.83 -4.05 -5.11
N ALA A 319 -20.71 -3.96 -6.11
CA ALA A 319 -22.15 -3.95 -5.88
C ALA A 319 -22.68 -5.28 -5.29
N ARG A 320 -22.12 -6.42 -5.73
CA ARG A 320 -22.49 -7.75 -5.20
C ARG A 320 -22.03 -7.93 -3.76
N ASP A 321 -20.79 -7.55 -3.46
CA ASP A 321 -20.25 -7.64 -2.10
C ASP A 321 -21.06 -6.74 -1.13
N GLY A 322 -21.57 -5.60 -1.60
CA GLY A 322 -22.45 -4.71 -0.83
C GLY A 322 -23.88 -5.22 -0.55
N LEU A 323 -24.36 -6.21 -1.31
CA LEU A 323 -25.68 -6.82 -1.14
C LEU A 323 -25.68 -8.08 -0.27
N GLY A 324 -24.51 -8.50 0.25
CA GLY A 324 -24.38 -9.73 1.03
C GLY A 324 -24.67 -11.00 0.22
N LEU A 325 -24.67 -10.90 -1.11
CA LEU A 325 -24.86 -12.05 -1.99
C LEU A 325 -23.61 -12.93 -1.93
N THR A 326 -23.78 -14.19 -1.53
CA THR A 326 -22.68 -15.16 -1.49
C THR A 326 -22.04 -15.28 -2.86
N ARG A 327 -20.71 -15.28 -2.90
CA ARG A 327 -19.96 -15.59 -4.12
C ARG A 327 -20.33 -17.00 -4.54
N PRO A 328 -20.71 -17.26 -5.81
CA PRO A 328 -20.71 -18.63 -6.29
C PRO A 328 -19.30 -19.15 -6.09
N ALA A 329 -19.17 -20.29 -5.42
CA ALA A 329 -17.91 -20.99 -5.29
C ALA A 329 -17.30 -21.07 -6.69
N VAL A 330 -16.08 -20.53 -6.86
CA VAL A 330 -15.32 -20.77 -8.08
C VAL A 330 -14.91 -22.23 -8.02
N LEU A 331 -15.80 -23.12 -8.47
CA LEU A 331 -15.57 -24.40 -9.15
C LEU A 331 -16.88 -25.18 -9.25
N GLY A 332 -17.37 -25.32 -10.49
CA GLY A 332 -18.42 -26.26 -10.85
C GLY A 332 -19.38 -25.70 -11.89
N SER A 333 -19.17 -26.06 -13.15
CA SER A 333 -20.11 -25.89 -14.27
C SER A 333 -20.43 -24.46 -14.73
N TRP A 334 -19.56 -23.90 -15.58
CA TRP A 334 -20.10 -23.23 -16.77
C TRP A 334 -20.47 -24.34 -17.76
N GLY A 335 -21.76 -24.65 -17.81
CA GLY A 335 -22.34 -25.44 -18.88
C GLY A 335 -22.03 -24.77 -20.21
N LEU A 336 -21.27 -25.49 -21.05
CA LEU A 336 -21.17 -25.21 -22.46
C LEU A 336 -22.58 -25.31 -23.05
N ALA A 337 -23.13 -24.18 -23.51
CA ALA A 337 -24.18 -24.21 -24.53
C ALA A 337 -23.51 -24.05 -25.91
N PRO A 338 -23.94 -24.81 -26.92
CA PRO A 338 -23.10 -25.17 -28.05
C PRO A 338 -23.18 -24.14 -29.18
N TRP A 339 -22.01 -23.70 -29.65
CA TRP A 339 -21.85 -23.30 -31.05
C TRP A 339 -21.27 -24.50 -31.80
N MET A 340 -22.12 -25.09 -32.65
CA MET A 340 -21.74 -26.14 -33.59
C MET A 340 -20.64 -25.64 -34.52
N GLY A 341 -19.57 -26.42 -34.68
CA GLY A 341 -18.58 -26.15 -35.73
C GLY A 341 -17.21 -26.81 -35.56
N ALA A 342 -17.18 -28.12 -35.72
CA ALA A 342 -16.04 -28.92 -36.20
C ALA A 342 -14.77 -29.13 -35.32
N SER A 343 -14.60 -30.43 -34.97
CA SER A 343 -13.34 -31.18 -34.91
C SER A 343 -12.48 -31.12 -33.64
N LEU A 344 -12.91 -31.93 -32.66
CA LEU A 344 -12.13 -32.44 -31.54
C LEU A 344 -11.29 -33.67 -31.95
N ALA A 345 -10.01 -33.68 -31.60
CA ALA A 345 -9.22 -34.91 -31.48
C ALA A 345 -8.39 -34.88 -30.17
N VAL A 346 -8.96 -35.57 -29.18
CA VAL A 346 -8.36 -36.50 -28.21
C VAL A 346 -7.32 -35.98 -27.18
N VAL A 347 -7.80 -35.98 -25.93
CA VAL A 347 -7.09 -35.98 -24.64
C VAL A 347 -6.72 -37.43 -24.26
N ALA A 348 -5.57 -37.67 -23.61
CA ALA A 348 -5.49 -38.31 -22.27
C ALA A 348 -4.16 -39.02 -21.95
N PHE A 349 -3.75 -38.80 -20.70
CA PHE A 349 -2.80 -39.50 -19.83
C PHE A 349 -2.79 -41.04 -19.89
N PHE A 350 -1.62 -41.65 -19.66
CA PHE A 350 -1.49 -42.96 -18.99
C PHE A 350 -0.20 -43.06 -18.16
N VAL A 351 -0.36 -43.32 -16.86
CA VAL A 351 0.62 -43.98 -15.98
C VAL A 351 -0.12 -45.14 -15.33
N VAL A 352 0.14 -46.39 -15.75
CA VAL A 352 -0.14 -47.60 -14.95
C VAL A 352 0.90 -48.69 -15.25
N LEU A 353 1.46 -49.18 -14.14
CA LEU A 353 2.17 -50.43 -13.87
C LEU A 353 1.89 -51.63 -14.79
N PHE A 354 2.97 -52.37 -15.11
CA PHE A 354 2.89 -53.80 -15.45
C PHE A 354 3.76 -54.64 -14.51
N ARG A 355 3.18 -55.75 -14.03
CA ARG A 355 3.83 -56.80 -13.22
C ARG A 355 3.60 -58.16 -13.90
N ARG A 356 4.68 -58.97 -13.99
CA ARG A 356 4.78 -60.43 -14.31
C ARG A 356 4.51 -60.83 -15.78
N ARG A 357 5.23 -61.78 -16.42
CA ARG A 357 5.93 -63.01 -15.97
C ARG A 357 6.84 -63.51 -17.11
N GLY A 358 8.00 -64.13 -16.84
CA GLY A 358 8.72 -64.94 -17.85
C GLY A 358 10.19 -65.23 -17.51
N ARG A 359 10.53 -66.52 -17.37
CA ARG A 359 11.82 -67.08 -16.90
C ARG A 359 12.94 -67.00 -17.94
N SER A 360 14.20 -66.85 -17.49
CA SER A 360 15.33 -67.76 -17.82
C SER A 360 16.57 -67.46 -16.97
N ARG A 361 17.33 -68.52 -16.66
CA ARG A 361 18.53 -68.60 -15.81
C ARG A 361 19.82 -68.28 -16.59
N ALA A 362 20.84 -67.77 -15.90
CA ALA A 362 22.28 -68.16 -15.92
C ALA A 362 23.10 -67.05 -15.22
N THR A 363 23.58 -67.20 -13.98
CA THR A 363 24.88 -67.76 -13.52
C THR A 363 26.16 -67.05 -13.99
N HIS A 364 26.98 -66.65 -12.99
CA HIS A 364 28.42 -66.28 -13.00
C HIS A 364 28.80 -64.92 -13.62
N ALA A 365 29.75 -64.13 -13.10
CA ALA A 365 30.81 -64.32 -12.12
C ALA A 365 31.16 -62.99 -11.42
N ALA A 366 31.86 -63.10 -10.29
CA ALA A 366 32.47 -62.01 -9.53
C ALA A 366 33.64 -61.34 -10.27
N GLN A 367 33.80 -60.04 -10.04
CA GLN A 367 35.02 -59.41 -9.51
C GLN A 367 34.70 -58.04 -8.93
#